data_AF-A0A9E5WXI9-F1
#
_entry.id   AF-A0A9E5WXI9-F1
#
_cell.length_a   1.000
_cell.length_b   1.000
_cell.length_c   1.000
_cell.angle_alpha   90.00
_cell.angle_beta   90.00
_cell.angle_gamma   90.00
#
_symmetry.space_group_name_H-M   'P 1'
#
loop_
_entity.id
_entity.type
_entity.pdbx_description
1 polymer ?
#
loop_
_entity_poly.entity_id
_entity_poly.type
_entity_poly.pdbx_seq_one_letter_code
_entity_poly.pdbx_strand_id
1 'polypeptide(L)'
;NYPDPRVQFAAASAVLELDPDKPFRGAARVVNVLQRTLADQGLPHGLTIDPNTQRSATIAGIVRELGYEPLIAATGREGFQIAASRSDVELILIHENSVRWELSLTVANLRADVRTANIPIAIYGPDPTAARIQRLLQQYPLMTYVVETTSSRDLKGQLRPFLSRLGAPPLTRQQRKRLREAAAFWFAHLANGRRTEIFDIAPAEAALRRAILEPELAHSALVALGSIATASAQKSLLEAALNENLAGENRVTAALQLGFHIQRFGFLMSPADVERLRAAWDRATEAEMRTALSAVIGVLRPKAAQVGRRLLEFEATRLASPPKP
;
A
#
# COMPACT_ATOMS: atom_id res chain seq x y z
N ASN A 1 5.39 17.96 11.12
CA ASN A 1 6.13 16.87 10.44
C ASN A 1 6.78 15.98 11.47
N TYR A 2 5.99 15.19 12.20
CA TYR A 2 6.52 14.20 13.15
C TYR A 2 6.86 12.91 12.38
N PRO A 3 7.97 12.21 12.70
CA PRO A 3 8.46 11.13 11.85
C PRO A 3 7.76 9.79 12.02
N ASP A 4 7.13 9.55 13.17
CA ASP A 4 6.47 8.29 13.48
C ASP A 4 5.25 8.05 12.56
N PRO A 5 5.21 6.93 11.81
CA PRO A 5 4.06 6.56 10.97
C PRO A 5 2.73 6.50 11.73
N ARG A 6 2.72 6.12 13.02
CA ARG A 6 1.52 6.09 13.87
C ARG A 6 0.96 7.49 14.06
N VAL A 7 1.82 8.44 14.38
CA VAL A 7 1.43 9.83 14.60
C VAL A 7 1.01 10.47 13.29
N GLN A 8 1.71 10.18 12.18
CA GLN A 8 1.31 10.65 10.86
C GLN A 8 -0.07 10.14 10.47
N PHE A 9 -0.34 8.84 10.68
CA PHE A 9 -1.64 8.23 10.36
C PHE A 9 -2.76 8.72 11.28
N ALA A 10 -2.49 8.87 12.58
CA ALA A 10 -3.45 9.42 13.53
C ALA A 10 -3.80 10.87 13.19
N ALA A 11 -2.82 11.70 12.84
CA ALA A 11 -3.05 13.07 12.40
C ALA A 11 -3.84 13.13 11.08
N ALA A 12 -3.52 12.24 10.12
CA ALA A 12 -4.27 12.14 8.88
C ALA A 12 -5.74 11.72 9.14
N SER A 13 -5.97 10.71 9.97
CA SER A 13 -7.31 10.27 10.37
C SER A 13 -8.09 11.39 11.06
N ALA A 14 -7.48 12.10 12.02
CA ALA A 14 -8.14 13.20 12.72
C ALA A 14 -8.56 14.33 11.75
N VAL A 15 -7.75 14.63 10.74
CA VAL A 15 -8.13 15.62 9.71
C VAL A 15 -9.32 15.14 8.88
N LEU A 16 -9.41 13.84 8.58
CA LEU A 16 -10.54 13.26 7.84
C LEU A 16 -11.81 13.21 8.70
N GLU A 17 -11.69 12.96 10.01
CA GLU A 17 -12.80 12.99 10.97
C GLU A 17 -13.40 14.39 11.14
N LEU A 18 -12.58 15.44 11.01
CA LEU A 18 -13.06 16.83 10.98
C LEU A 18 -13.89 17.15 9.72
N ASP A 19 -13.84 16.28 8.71
CA ASP A 19 -14.56 16.37 7.43
C ASP A 19 -14.53 17.78 6.79
N PRO A 20 -13.34 18.28 6.44
CA PRO A 20 -13.20 19.62 5.87
C PRO A 20 -13.97 19.72 4.54
N ASP A 21 -14.70 20.83 4.38
CA ASP A 21 -15.55 21.11 3.22
C ASP A 21 -14.86 21.94 2.14
N LYS A 22 -13.63 22.43 2.41
CA LYS A 22 -12.83 23.26 1.50
C LYS A 22 -11.38 22.79 1.42
N PRO A 23 -10.70 22.99 0.27
CA PRO A 23 -9.26 22.73 0.16
C PRO A 23 -8.44 23.51 1.16
N PHE A 24 -7.40 22.87 1.71
CA PHE A 24 -6.48 23.48 2.68
C PHE A 24 -5.04 23.03 2.45
N ARG A 25 -4.09 23.78 3.03
CA ARG A 25 -2.68 23.46 2.94
C ARG A 25 -2.40 22.13 3.66
N GLY A 26 -2.00 21.11 2.91
CA GLY A 26 -1.66 19.80 3.46
C GLY A 26 -2.66 18.69 3.11
N ALA A 27 -3.75 18.95 2.38
CA ALA A 27 -4.66 17.91 1.92
C ALA A 27 -3.94 16.79 1.15
N ALA A 28 -3.01 17.15 0.25
CA ALA A 28 -2.16 16.17 -0.45
C ALA A 28 -1.30 15.32 0.50
N ARG A 29 -0.88 15.86 1.65
CA ARG A 29 -0.11 15.11 2.65
C ARG A 29 -0.96 14.04 3.33
N VAL A 30 -2.26 14.31 3.56
CA VAL A 30 -3.20 13.31 4.10
C VAL A 30 -3.26 12.11 3.15
N VAL A 31 -3.49 12.35 1.85
CA VAL A 31 -3.52 11.29 0.83
C VAL A 31 -2.19 10.52 0.79
N ASN A 32 -1.05 11.21 0.81
CA ASN A 32 0.27 10.57 0.78
C ASN A 32 0.50 9.65 1.99
N VAL A 33 -0.01 10.02 3.17
CA VAL A 33 0.06 9.18 4.38
C VAL A 33 -0.83 7.94 4.23
N LEU A 34 -2.07 8.10 3.76
CA LEU A 34 -2.97 6.96 3.51
C LEU A 34 -2.39 6.01 2.46
N GLN A 35 -1.88 6.53 1.34
CA GLN A 35 -1.30 5.75 0.25
C GLN A 35 -0.11 4.92 0.75
N ARG A 36 0.81 5.56 1.49
CA ARG A 36 1.97 4.87 2.07
C ARG A 36 1.54 3.78 3.03
N THR A 37 0.57 4.08 3.89
CA THR A 37 0.04 3.13 4.87
C THR A 37 -0.59 1.94 4.16
N LEU A 38 -1.43 2.15 3.15
CA LEU A 38 -2.06 1.09 2.37
C LEU A 38 -1.04 0.19 1.65
N ALA A 39 0.02 0.80 1.11
CA ALA A 39 1.08 0.12 0.38
C ALA A 39 2.07 -0.65 1.27
N ASP A 40 1.99 -0.50 2.60
CA ASP A 40 2.83 -1.21 3.56
C ASP A 40 2.61 -2.73 3.45
N GLN A 41 3.62 -3.49 3.03
CA GLN A 41 3.50 -4.94 2.84
C GLN A 41 3.58 -5.73 4.16
N GLY A 42 3.64 -5.04 5.30
CA GLY A 42 3.54 -5.65 6.63
C GLY A 42 4.84 -6.21 7.19
N LEU A 43 5.94 -6.13 6.44
CA LEU A 43 7.26 -6.61 6.84
C LEU A 43 8.24 -5.43 6.99
N PRO A 44 8.70 -5.13 8.21
CA PRO A 44 9.71 -4.10 8.39
C PRO A 44 11.01 -4.61 7.78
N HIS A 45 11.72 -3.78 7.02
CA HIS A 45 12.98 -4.14 6.41
C HIS A 45 14.14 -3.57 7.23
N GLY A 46 15.20 -4.37 7.34
CA GLY A 46 16.47 -3.98 7.93
C GLY A 46 17.52 -3.91 6.85
N LEU A 47 18.07 -2.72 6.60
CA LEU A 47 19.08 -2.51 5.57
C LEU A 47 20.48 -2.63 6.15
N THR A 48 21.28 -3.54 5.62
CA THR A 48 22.70 -3.70 5.96
C THR A 48 23.57 -3.06 4.88
N ILE A 49 24.42 -2.11 5.24
CA ILE A 49 25.37 -1.42 4.36
C ILE A 49 26.79 -1.88 4.72
N ASP A 50 27.39 -2.71 3.86
CA ASP A 50 28.70 -3.32 4.12
C ASP A 50 29.39 -3.74 2.82
N PRO A 51 30.64 -3.32 2.58
CA PRO A 51 31.38 -3.76 1.38
C PRO A 51 31.74 -5.25 1.40
N ASN A 52 31.75 -5.92 2.56
CA ASN A 52 32.05 -7.34 2.67
C ASN A 52 30.77 -8.16 2.51
N THR A 53 30.66 -8.89 1.41
CA THR A 53 29.47 -9.68 1.05
C THR A 53 29.21 -10.85 2.00
N GLN A 54 30.26 -11.48 2.53
CA GLN A 54 30.11 -12.60 3.46
C GLN A 54 29.55 -12.12 4.81
N ARG A 55 30.11 -11.02 5.33
CA ARG A 55 29.65 -10.41 6.57
C ARG A 55 28.26 -9.82 6.43
N SER A 56 27.97 -9.16 5.31
CA SER A 56 26.64 -8.60 5.06
C SER A 56 25.56 -9.69 5.04
N ALA A 57 25.86 -10.87 4.49
CA ALA A 57 24.97 -12.03 4.55
C ALA A 57 24.77 -12.56 5.98
N THR A 58 25.83 -12.62 6.79
CA THR A 58 25.73 -12.99 8.21
C THR A 58 24.84 -12.01 8.98
N ILE A 59 25.09 -10.70 8.86
CA ILE A 59 24.30 -9.66 9.51
C ILE A 59 22.85 -9.68 9.02
N ALA A 60 22.61 -9.87 7.72
CA ALA A 60 21.28 -10.03 7.16
C ALA A 60 20.50 -11.21 7.78
N GLY A 61 21.18 -12.34 8.03
CA GLY A 61 20.60 -13.47 8.76
C GLY A 61 20.14 -13.08 10.17
N ILE A 62 20.96 -12.34 10.90
CA ILE A 62 20.62 -11.88 12.26
C ILE A 62 19.48 -10.85 12.25
N VAL A 63 19.50 -9.93 11.28
CA VAL A 63 18.43 -8.94 11.02
C VAL A 63 17.10 -9.64 10.78
N ARG A 64 17.10 -10.77 10.05
CA ARG A 64 15.93 -11.63 9.88
C ARG A 64 15.41 -12.17 11.20
N GLU A 65 16.29 -12.67 12.06
CA GLU A 65 15.88 -13.16 13.37
C GLU A 65 15.46 -12.06 14.36
N LEU A 66 15.78 -10.78 14.08
CA LEU A 66 15.26 -9.61 14.78
C LEU A 66 13.84 -9.24 14.34
N GLY A 67 13.29 -9.94 13.34
CA GLY A 67 11.94 -9.75 12.82
C GLY A 67 11.87 -8.80 11.62
N TYR A 68 12.99 -8.48 10.99
CA TYR A 68 13.06 -7.62 9.80
C TYR A 68 13.35 -8.42 8.53
N GLU A 69 12.79 -8.06 7.38
CA GLU A 69 13.26 -8.59 6.11
C GLU A 69 14.57 -7.93 5.69
N PRO A 70 15.63 -8.70 5.43
CA PRO A 70 16.95 -8.12 5.17
C PRO A 70 17.04 -7.51 3.77
N LEU A 71 17.58 -6.30 3.70
CA LEU A 71 18.10 -5.68 2.49
C LEU A 71 19.61 -5.52 2.65
N ILE A 72 20.36 -5.63 1.55
CA ILE A 72 21.81 -5.51 1.55
C ILE A 72 22.21 -4.44 0.52
N ALA A 73 23.16 -3.60 0.90
CA ALA A 73 23.86 -2.68 0.01
C ALA A 73 25.38 -2.82 0.23
N ALA A 74 26.13 -2.80 -0.85
CA ALA A 74 27.59 -2.88 -0.80
C ALA A 74 28.24 -1.51 -0.51
N THR A 75 27.48 -0.42 -0.67
CA THR A 75 28.01 0.95 -0.60
C THR A 75 27.06 1.90 0.12
N GLY A 76 27.60 2.97 0.70
CA GLY A 76 26.80 4.01 1.33
C GLY A 76 25.79 4.67 0.38
N ARG A 77 26.21 4.95 -0.86
CA ARG A 77 25.34 5.52 -1.90
C ARG A 77 24.18 4.60 -2.28
N GLU A 78 24.45 3.31 -2.48
CA GLU A 78 23.41 2.31 -2.77
C GLU A 78 22.46 2.15 -1.59
N GLY A 79 22.99 2.07 -0.36
CA GLY A 79 22.17 1.98 0.84
C GLY A 79 21.23 3.16 1.00
N PHE A 80 21.71 4.38 0.73
CA PHE A 80 20.85 5.57 0.67
C PHE A 80 19.75 5.44 -0.38
N GLN A 81 20.07 5.01 -1.60
CA GLN A 81 19.08 4.86 -2.68
C GLN A 81 17.98 3.84 -2.32
N ILE A 82 18.37 2.71 -1.72
CA ILE A 82 17.42 1.70 -1.23
C ILE A 82 16.54 2.29 -0.13
N ALA A 83 17.13 2.91 0.90
CA ALA A 83 16.37 3.49 2.00
C ALA A 83 15.44 4.64 1.55
N ALA A 84 15.86 5.47 0.61
CA ALA A 84 15.10 6.64 0.14
C ALA A 84 13.97 6.29 -0.85
N SER A 85 14.04 5.12 -1.51
CA SER A 85 13.00 4.63 -2.42
C SER A 85 11.95 3.77 -1.72
N ARG A 86 12.18 3.43 -0.46
CA ARG A 86 11.34 2.52 0.33
C ARG A 86 10.79 3.21 1.56
N SER A 87 9.60 2.79 1.99
CA SER A 87 8.95 3.33 3.19
C SER A 87 8.86 2.34 4.34
N ASP A 88 9.31 1.11 4.10
CA ASP A 88 9.28 -0.02 5.02
C ASP A 88 10.67 -0.31 5.62
N VAL A 89 11.70 0.49 5.33
CA VAL A 89 13.01 0.38 5.99
C VAL A 89 12.93 1.04 7.36
N GLU A 90 13.07 0.22 8.40
CA GLU A 90 12.86 0.64 9.80
C GLU A 90 14.11 0.52 10.67
N LEU A 91 15.19 -0.05 10.12
CA LEU A 91 16.50 -0.14 10.76
C LEU A 91 17.59 -0.14 9.69
N ILE A 92 18.65 0.64 9.89
CA ILE A 92 19.84 0.60 9.03
C ILE A 92 21.03 0.17 9.89
N LEU A 93 21.77 -0.83 9.42
CA LEU A 93 23.05 -1.25 9.97
C LEU A 93 24.14 -0.83 9.01
N ILE A 94 25.13 -0.06 9.47
CA ILE A 94 26.23 0.43 8.63
C ILE A 94 27.54 -0.08 9.20
N HIS A 95 28.31 -0.81 8.41
CA HIS A 95 29.66 -1.16 8.80
C HIS A 95 30.55 0.09 8.80
N GLU A 96 31.45 0.22 9.77
CA GLU A 96 32.31 1.41 9.91
C GLU A 96 33.17 1.70 8.67
N ASN A 97 33.60 0.65 7.97
CA ASN A 97 34.30 0.73 6.66
C ASN A 97 33.36 0.87 5.44
N SER A 98 32.23 1.56 5.56
CA SER A 98 31.38 1.87 4.39
C SER A 98 32.21 2.54 3.28
N VAL A 99 31.97 2.14 2.02
CA VAL A 99 32.68 2.67 0.84
C VAL A 99 31.74 3.35 -0.14
N ARG A 100 32.32 4.11 -1.09
CA ARG A 100 31.59 4.90 -2.11
C ARG A 100 30.47 5.72 -1.45
N TRP A 101 30.94 6.63 -0.61
CA TRP A 101 30.36 7.22 0.61
C TRP A 101 30.89 6.51 1.86
N GLU A 102 31.89 7.14 2.45
CA GLU A 102 32.40 6.81 3.78
C GLU A 102 31.31 7.00 4.84
N LEU A 103 31.49 6.40 6.02
CA LEU A 103 30.49 6.38 7.09
C LEU A 103 29.87 7.76 7.38
N SER A 104 30.70 8.78 7.58
CA SER A 104 30.23 10.14 7.88
C SER A 104 29.35 10.71 6.77
N LEU A 105 29.74 10.52 5.50
CA LEU A 105 28.99 11.00 4.35
C LEU A 105 27.68 10.22 4.15
N THR A 106 27.70 8.90 4.38
CA THR A 106 26.49 8.06 4.35
C THR A 106 25.48 8.52 5.39
N VAL A 107 25.94 8.71 6.64
CA VAL A 107 25.09 9.20 7.74
C VAL A 107 24.56 10.60 7.44
N ALA A 108 25.40 11.51 6.96
CA ALA A 108 24.98 12.88 6.64
C ALA A 108 23.88 12.90 5.56
N ASN A 109 24.00 12.12 4.49
CA ASN A 109 22.98 12.06 3.43
C ASN A 109 21.67 11.40 3.93
N LEU A 110 21.76 10.32 4.70
CA LEU A 110 20.58 9.70 5.32
C LEU A 110 19.86 10.68 6.26
N ARG A 111 20.60 11.47 7.04
CA ARG A 111 20.03 12.45 7.98
C ARG A 111 19.50 13.71 7.30
N ALA A 112 20.04 14.09 6.14
CA ALA A 112 19.55 15.22 5.35
C ALA A 112 18.24 14.92 4.60
N ASP A 113 17.96 13.65 4.27
CA ASP A 113 16.77 13.27 3.53
C ASP A 113 15.58 12.96 4.46
N VAL A 114 14.50 13.73 4.34
CA VAL A 114 13.25 13.59 5.12
C VAL A 114 12.67 12.17 5.18
N ARG A 115 12.90 11.33 4.16
CA ARG A 115 12.38 9.95 4.10
C ARG A 115 13.20 9.00 4.97
N THR A 116 14.48 9.30 5.18
CA THR A 116 15.43 8.42 5.89
C THR A 116 15.95 9.02 7.20
N ALA A 117 15.74 10.32 7.42
CA ALA A 117 16.32 11.08 8.53
C ALA A 117 15.97 10.56 9.92
N ASN A 118 14.89 9.81 10.05
CA ASN A 118 14.40 9.28 11.31
C ASN A 118 14.49 7.75 11.42
N ILE A 119 15.11 7.10 10.43
CA ILE A 119 15.40 5.68 10.53
C ILE A 119 16.52 5.52 11.56
N PRO A 120 16.37 4.62 12.55
CA PRO A 120 17.43 4.27 13.49
C PRO A 120 18.63 3.67 12.77
N ILE A 121 19.84 4.11 13.13
CA ILE A 121 21.08 3.63 12.53
C ILE A 121 21.94 2.95 13.60
N ALA A 122 22.27 1.68 13.40
CA ALA A 122 23.28 0.98 14.18
C ALA A 122 24.58 0.91 13.37
N ILE A 123 25.63 1.59 13.84
CA ILE A 123 26.95 1.43 13.25
C ILE A 123 27.59 0.20 13.88
N TYR A 124 28.23 -0.65 13.08
CA TYR A 124 28.93 -1.82 13.59
C TYR A 124 30.37 -1.94 13.08
N GLY A 125 31.23 -2.53 13.90
CA GLY A 125 32.64 -2.75 13.59
C GLY A 125 33.45 -3.22 14.81
N PRO A 126 34.79 -3.19 14.73
CA PRO A 126 35.65 -3.63 15.81
C PRO A 126 35.55 -2.75 17.07
N ASP A 127 35.64 -3.36 18.26
CA ASP A 127 35.53 -2.68 19.56
C ASP A 127 36.36 -1.37 19.70
N PRO A 128 37.63 -1.31 19.26
CA PRO A 128 38.43 -0.08 19.35
C PRO A 128 37.84 1.12 18.59
N THR A 129 36.99 0.86 17.60
CA THR A 129 36.37 1.89 16.76
C THR A 129 35.21 2.60 17.49
N ALA A 130 34.64 2.01 18.53
CA ALA A 130 33.52 2.58 19.28
C ALA A 130 33.84 4.00 19.82
N ALA A 131 35.02 4.17 20.42
CA ALA A 131 35.49 5.46 20.96
C ALA A 131 35.65 6.52 19.85
N ARG A 132 36.08 6.10 18.66
CA ARG A 132 36.32 7.00 17.52
C ARG A 132 35.02 7.56 16.93
N ILE A 133 33.93 6.78 17.03
CA ILE A 133 32.61 7.13 16.48
C ILE A 133 31.72 7.84 17.50
N GLN A 134 32.14 7.92 18.78
CA GLN A 134 31.36 8.53 19.85
C GLN A 134 30.90 9.96 19.54
N ARG A 135 31.76 10.80 18.91
CA ARG A 135 31.38 12.16 18.50
C ARG A 135 30.22 12.15 17.49
N LEU A 136 30.23 11.21 16.54
CA LEU A 136 29.16 11.06 15.54
C LEU A 136 27.84 10.62 16.21
N LEU A 137 27.91 9.73 17.20
CA LEU A 137 26.72 9.29 17.96
C LEU A 137 26.11 10.44 18.79
N GLN A 138 26.94 11.31 19.35
CA GLN A 138 26.47 12.48 20.10
C GLN A 138 25.75 13.50 19.20
N GLN A 139 26.12 13.58 17.93
CA GLN A 139 25.49 14.49 16.97
C GLN A 139 24.08 14.03 16.55
N TYR A 140 23.79 12.73 16.61
CA TYR A 140 22.54 12.16 16.10
C TYR A 140 21.88 11.20 17.12
N PRO A 141 20.71 11.57 17.70
CA PRO A 141 20.11 10.82 18.81
C PRO A 141 19.55 9.44 18.42
N LEU A 142 19.29 9.20 17.12
CA LEU A 142 18.78 7.91 16.60
C LEU A 142 19.92 7.02 16.09
N MET A 143 21.04 7.01 16.81
CA MET A 143 22.23 6.23 16.45
C MET A 143 22.77 5.45 17.65
N THR A 144 23.29 4.26 17.36
CA THR A 144 24.08 3.47 18.30
C THR A 144 25.30 2.89 17.62
N TYR A 145 26.27 2.48 18.43
CA TYR A 145 27.34 1.59 17.99
C TYR A 145 27.11 0.19 18.55
N VAL A 146 27.41 -0.84 17.76
CA VAL A 146 27.43 -2.23 18.19
C VAL A 146 28.75 -2.86 17.77
N VAL A 147 29.36 -3.61 18.68
CA VAL A 147 30.58 -4.35 18.39
C VAL A 147 30.23 -5.50 17.44
N GLU A 148 31.02 -5.62 16.37
CA GLU A 148 30.90 -6.66 15.36
C GLU A 148 30.94 -8.05 16.01
N THR A 149 29.94 -8.86 15.70
CA THR A 149 29.80 -10.21 16.24
C THR A 149 29.14 -11.10 15.20
N THR A 150 29.52 -12.38 15.20
CA THR A 150 28.85 -13.43 14.43
C THR A 150 27.71 -14.08 15.21
N SER A 151 27.56 -13.75 16.49
CA SER A 151 26.53 -14.28 17.38
C SER A 151 25.26 -13.45 17.29
N SER A 152 24.18 -14.08 16.82
CA SER A 152 22.84 -13.48 16.81
C SER A 152 22.40 -13.03 18.21
N ARG A 153 22.70 -13.84 19.25
CA ARG A 153 22.37 -13.52 20.65
C ARG A 153 23.02 -12.21 21.09
N ASP A 154 24.30 -12.03 20.75
CA ASP A 154 25.07 -10.87 21.21
C ASP A 154 24.65 -9.60 20.47
N LEU A 155 24.43 -9.68 19.15
CA LEU A 155 23.94 -8.53 18.39
C LEU A 155 22.55 -8.11 18.88
N LYS A 156 21.65 -9.08 19.13
CA LYS A 156 20.33 -8.83 19.75
C LYS A 156 20.47 -8.17 21.12
N GLY A 157 21.39 -8.65 21.95
CA GLY A 157 21.68 -8.09 23.26
C GLY A 157 22.13 -6.63 23.19
N GLN A 158 22.98 -6.29 22.22
CA GLN A 158 23.49 -4.93 22.00
C GLN A 158 22.43 -3.99 21.40
N LEU A 159 21.59 -4.47 20.47
CA LEU A 159 20.57 -3.65 19.80
C LEU A 159 19.33 -3.41 20.66
N ARG A 160 18.94 -4.36 21.52
CA ARG A 160 17.71 -4.26 22.34
C ARG A 160 17.61 -2.97 23.17
N PRO A 161 18.66 -2.54 23.92
CA PRO A 161 18.61 -1.29 24.67
C PRO A 161 18.39 -0.07 23.78
N PHE A 162 19.03 -0.04 22.61
CA PHE A 162 18.85 1.02 21.64
C PHE A 162 17.42 1.03 21.10
N LEU A 163 16.94 -0.10 20.60
CA LEU A 163 15.60 -0.22 20.03
C LEU A 163 14.48 0.10 21.03
N SER A 164 14.69 -0.24 22.31
CA SER A 164 13.71 0.05 23.38
C SER A 164 13.61 1.54 23.72
N ARG A 165 14.64 2.35 23.43
CA ARG A 165 14.66 3.80 23.68
C ARG A 165 13.98 4.63 22.59
N LEU A 166 13.79 4.07 21.40
CA LEU A 166 13.39 4.84 20.20
C LEU A 166 11.96 5.36 20.20
N GLY A 167 11.19 5.18 21.28
CA GLY A 167 9.83 5.69 21.40
C GLY A 167 8.87 4.92 20.50
N ALA A 168 8.01 4.12 21.13
CA ALA A 168 7.17 3.11 20.49
C ALA A 168 7.97 1.96 19.82
N PRO A 169 7.77 0.70 20.25
CA PRO A 169 8.28 -0.46 19.51
C PRO A 169 7.83 -0.40 18.04
N PRO A 170 8.59 -0.98 17.09
CA PRO A 170 8.15 -1.13 15.71
C PRO A 170 6.70 -1.61 15.64
N LEU A 171 5.94 -1.15 14.64
CA LEU A 171 4.57 -1.64 14.44
C LEU A 171 4.59 -3.17 14.39
N THR A 172 3.68 -3.82 15.10
CA THR A 172 3.50 -5.27 14.95
C THR A 172 2.82 -5.54 13.61
N ARG A 173 2.93 -6.78 13.10
CA ARG A 173 2.19 -7.19 11.89
C ARG A 173 0.69 -6.90 12.01
N GLN A 174 0.11 -7.16 13.18
CA GLN A 174 -1.31 -6.89 13.46
C GLN A 174 -1.63 -5.39 13.47
N GLN A 175 -0.74 -4.54 14.02
CA GLN A 175 -0.95 -3.09 13.99
C GLN A 175 -0.86 -2.53 12.56
N ARG A 176 0.13 -2.97 11.76
CA ARG A 176 0.23 -2.58 10.34
C ARG A 176 -1.03 -2.96 9.58
N LYS A 177 -1.48 -4.20 9.76
CA LYS A 177 -2.73 -4.70 9.18
C LYS A 177 -3.92 -3.77 9.50
N ARG A 178 -4.13 -3.43 10.77
CA ARG A 178 -5.21 -2.50 11.17
C ARG A 178 -5.07 -1.12 10.53
N LEU A 179 -3.85 -0.59 10.42
CA LEU A 179 -3.61 0.70 9.77
C LEU A 179 -3.91 0.63 8.27
N ARG A 180 -3.60 -0.48 7.59
CA ARG A 180 -3.94 -0.71 6.18
C ARG A 180 -5.44 -0.80 5.95
N GLU A 181 -6.15 -1.54 6.80
CA GLU A 181 -7.61 -1.63 6.79
C GLU A 181 -8.23 -0.24 6.95
N ALA A 182 -7.76 0.52 7.94
CA ALA A 182 -8.22 1.89 8.16
C ALA A 182 -7.88 2.82 6.98
N ALA A 183 -6.71 2.69 6.35
CA ALA A 183 -6.33 3.46 5.18
C ALA A 183 -7.24 3.16 3.98
N ALA A 184 -7.52 1.89 3.72
CA ALA A 184 -8.44 1.47 2.67
C ALA A 184 -9.86 2.03 2.93
N PHE A 185 -10.33 1.91 4.17
CA PHE A 185 -11.61 2.50 4.60
C PHE A 185 -11.66 4.01 4.32
N TRP A 186 -10.61 4.76 4.68
CA TRP A 186 -10.57 6.20 4.43
C TRP A 186 -10.60 6.55 2.95
N PHE A 187 -9.92 5.78 2.09
CA PHE A 187 -10.03 5.96 0.64
C PHE A 187 -11.46 5.73 0.12
N ALA A 188 -12.13 4.69 0.60
CA ALA A 188 -13.52 4.41 0.24
C ALA A 188 -14.47 5.51 0.75
N HIS A 189 -14.25 6.01 1.97
CA HIS A 189 -15.00 7.10 2.55
C HIS A 189 -14.86 8.39 1.73
N LEU A 190 -13.63 8.76 1.35
CA LEU A 190 -13.35 9.93 0.51
C LEU A 190 -14.03 9.83 -0.87
N ALA A 191 -14.01 8.63 -1.47
CA ALA A 191 -14.68 8.35 -2.74
C ALA A 191 -16.21 8.53 -2.62
N ASN A 192 -16.84 7.90 -1.62
CA ASN A 192 -18.29 7.96 -1.40
C ASN A 192 -18.77 9.37 -1.04
N GLY A 193 -18.03 10.08 -0.19
CA GLY A 193 -18.33 11.45 0.22
C GLY A 193 -18.08 12.49 -0.88
N ARG A 194 -17.62 12.08 -2.08
CA ARG A 194 -17.21 12.97 -3.18
C ARG A 194 -16.20 14.03 -2.74
N ARG A 195 -15.33 13.67 -1.80
CA ARG A 195 -14.28 14.55 -1.27
C ARG A 195 -13.03 14.57 -2.16
N THR A 196 -13.07 13.94 -3.32
CA THR A 196 -11.92 13.78 -4.22
C THR A 196 -11.40 15.10 -4.82
N GLU A 197 -12.21 16.16 -4.81
CA GLU A 197 -11.77 17.51 -5.21
C GLU A 197 -10.89 18.19 -4.14
N ILE A 198 -11.08 17.82 -2.87
CA ILE A 198 -10.28 18.28 -1.73
C ILE A 198 -9.07 17.37 -1.54
N PHE A 199 -9.31 16.06 -1.62
CA PHE A 199 -8.32 15.01 -1.44
C PHE A 199 -8.19 14.21 -2.74
N ASP A 200 -7.26 14.62 -3.61
CA ASP A 200 -6.99 13.87 -4.84
C ASP A 200 -6.43 12.47 -4.51
N ILE A 201 -7.25 11.43 -4.70
CA ILE A 201 -6.90 10.04 -4.43
C ILE A 201 -6.29 9.31 -5.64
N ALA A 202 -6.19 9.95 -6.81
CA ALA A 202 -5.65 9.33 -8.02
C ALA A 202 -4.22 8.76 -7.85
N PRO A 203 -3.29 9.40 -7.12
CA PRO A 203 -1.96 8.86 -6.88
C PRO A 203 -1.94 7.49 -6.18
N ALA A 204 -3.01 7.14 -5.46
CA ALA A 204 -3.13 5.88 -4.73
C ALA A 204 -3.59 4.69 -5.59
N GLU A 205 -3.93 4.90 -6.87
CA GLU A 205 -4.53 3.88 -7.74
C GLU A 205 -3.73 2.57 -7.76
N ALA A 206 -2.41 2.63 -7.92
CA ALA A 206 -1.57 1.45 -7.96
C ALA A 206 -1.60 0.63 -6.66
N ALA A 207 -1.70 1.30 -5.50
CA ALA A 207 -1.82 0.63 -4.21
C ALA A 207 -3.22 0.02 -4.02
N LEU A 208 -4.26 0.75 -4.40
CA LEU A 208 -5.66 0.28 -4.36
C LEU A 208 -5.88 -0.95 -5.25
N ARG A 209 -5.32 -0.96 -6.46
CA ARG A 209 -5.40 -2.11 -7.38
C ARG A 209 -4.80 -3.38 -6.78
N ARG A 210 -3.68 -3.27 -6.05
CA ARG A 210 -3.09 -4.42 -5.34
C ARG A 210 -3.97 -4.87 -4.18
N ALA A 211 -4.55 -3.91 -3.45
CA ALA A 211 -5.41 -4.18 -2.30
C ALA A 211 -6.71 -4.94 -2.66
N ILE A 212 -7.17 -4.93 -3.92
CA ILE A 212 -8.31 -5.76 -4.39
C ILE A 212 -8.10 -7.25 -4.08
N LEU A 213 -6.85 -7.72 -4.16
CA LEU A 213 -6.53 -9.14 -3.99
C LEU A 213 -6.44 -9.55 -2.52
N GLU A 214 -6.49 -8.61 -1.59
CA GLU A 214 -6.47 -8.87 -0.16
C GLU A 214 -7.91 -8.86 0.38
N PRO A 215 -8.46 -10.01 0.84
CA PRO A 215 -9.88 -10.13 1.17
C PRO A 215 -10.42 -9.05 2.11
N GLU A 216 -9.61 -8.61 3.07
CA GLU A 216 -9.97 -7.63 4.11
C GLU A 216 -9.93 -6.19 3.60
N LEU A 217 -9.26 -5.92 2.48
CA LEU A 217 -9.12 -4.58 1.88
C LEU A 217 -9.96 -4.42 0.61
N ALA A 218 -10.36 -5.54 0.00
CA ALA A 218 -10.93 -5.60 -1.34
C ALA A 218 -12.16 -4.69 -1.52
N HIS A 219 -13.13 -4.78 -0.61
CA HIS A 219 -14.36 -3.98 -0.70
C HIS A 219 -14.05 -2.48 -0.76
N SER A 220 -13.29 -1.98 0.20
CA SER A 220 -12.90 -0.56 0.28
C SER A 220 -12.05 -0.12 -0.92
N ALA A 221 -11.15 -0.98 -1.39
CA ALA A 221 -10.33 -0.71 -2.56
C ALA A 221 -11.16 -0.55 -3.84
N LEU A 222 -12.17 -1.41 -4.04
CA LEU A 222 -13.09 -1.35 -5.18
C LEU A 222 -13.92 -0.07 -5.17
N VAL A 223 -14.45 0.32 -4.00
CA VAL A 223 -15.21 1.57 -3.83
C VAL A 223 -14.34 2.79 -4.17
N ALA A 224 -13.10 2.82 -3.66
CA ALA A 224 -12.18 3.92 -3.93
C ALA A 224 -11.82 4.03 -5.42
N LEU A 225 -11.54 2.90 -6.09
CA LEU A 225 -11.22 2.86 -7.52
C LEU A 225 -12.39 3.34 -8.40
N GLY A 226 -13.64 3.14 -7.96
CA GLY A 226 -14.83 3.65 -8.64
C GLY A 226 -14.83 5.17 -8.83
N SER A 227 -14.04 5.92 -8.05
CA SER A 227 -13.92 7.38 -8.15
C SER A 227 -12.65 7.87 -8.86
N ILE A 228 -11.76 6.97 -9.32
CA ILE A 228 -10.52 7.34 -10.01
C ILE A 228 -10.74 7.27 -11.53
N ALA A 229 -10.67 8.40 -12.22
CA ALA A 229 -11.02 8.55 -13.63
C ALA A 229 -9.96 8.02 -14.62
N THR A 230 -9.59 6.74 -14.54
CA THR A 230 -8.59 6.11 -15.42
C THR A 230 -9.10 4.82 -16.06
N ALA A 231 -8.59 4.52 -17.25
CA ALA A 231 -8.87 3.26 -17.95
C ALA A 231 -8.37 2.04 -17.17
N SER A 232 -7.26 2.20 -16.42
CA SER A 232 -6.69 1.15 -15.58
C SER A 232 -7.54 0.85 -14.34
N ALA A 233 -8.15 1.87 -13.71
CA ALA A 233 -9.14 1.67 -12.66
C ALA A 233 -10.36 0.90 -13.21
N GLN A 234 -10.92 1.35 -14.34
CA GLN A 234 -12.05 0.69 -14.99
C GLN A 234 -11.78 -0.77 -15.34
N LYS A 235 -10.61 -1.05 -15.92
CA LYS A 235 -10.17 -2.41 -16.24
C LYS A 235 -10.00 -3.28 -14.99
N SER A 236 -9.50 -2.70 -13.90
CA SER A 236 -9.33 -3.43 -12.63
C SER A 236 -10.68 -3.79 -12.00
N LEU A 237 -11.67 -2.91 -12.08
CA LEU A 237 -13.04 -3.19 -11.64
C LEU A 237 -13.68 -4.31 -12.48
N LEU A 238 -13.46 -4.30 -13.79
CA LEU A 238 -13.87 -5.41 -14.67
C LEU A 238 -13.20 -6.72 -14.28
N GLU A 239 -11.87 -6.74 -14.17
CA GLU A 239 -11.11 -7.93 -13.81
C GLU A 239 -11.55 -8.49 -12.46
N ALA A 240 -11.82 -7.63 -11.47
CA ALA A 240 -12.33 -8.03 -10.16
C ALA A 240 -13.74 -8.62 -10.23
N ALA A 241 -14.66 -8.03 -11.01
CA ALA A 241 -16.00 -8.59 -11.19
C ALA A 241 -15.96 -10.00 -11.81
N LEU A 242 -15.03 -10.23 -12.73
CA LEU A 242 -14.89 -11.50 -13.43
C LEU A 242 -14.00 -12.53 -12.70
N ASN A 243 -13.33 -12.15 -11.62
CA ASN A 243 -12.41 -13.03 -10.92
C ASN A 243 -13.15 -13.96 -9.94
N GLU A 244 -13.28 -15.23 -10.32
CA GLU A 244 -13.94 -16.27 -9.52
C GLU A 244 -13.22 -16.58 -8.20
N ASN A 245 -11.95 -16.17 -8.03
CA ASN A 245 -11.22 -16.31 -6.77
C ASN A 245 -11.54 -15.21 -5.75
N LEU A 246 -12.23 -14.14 -6.14
CA LEU A 246 -12.71 -13.12 -5.20
C LEU A 246 -14.05 -13.55 -4.59
N ALA A 247 -14.27 -13.18 -3.33
CA ALA A 247 -15.55 -13.38 -2.66
C ALA A 247 -16.70 -12.78 -3.47
N GLY A 248 -17.86 -13.46 -3.51
CA GLY A 248 -19.02 -13.07 -4.31
C GLY A 248 -19.44 -11.60 -4.09
N GLU A 249 -19.50 -11.17 -2.83
CA GLU A 249 -19.82 -9.79 -2.45
C GLU A 249 -18.84 -8.75 -3.05
N ASN A 250 -17.54 -9.08 -3.11
CA ASN A 250 -16.54 -8.21 -3.72
C ASN A 250 -16.68 -8.17 -5.24
N ARG A 251 -17.05 -9.28 -5.88
CA ARG A 251 -17.32 -9.33 -7.33
C ARG A 251 -18.55 -8.48 -7.68
N VAL A 252 -19.61 -8.58 -6.87
CA VAL A 252 -20.82 -7.74 -7.00
C VAL A 252 -20.45 -6.26 -6.83
N THR A 253 -19.69 -5.93 -5.78
CA THR A 253 -19.20 -4.56 -5.54
C THR A 253 -18.41 -4.04 -6.74
N ALA A 254 -17.50 -4.84 -7.29
CA ALA A 254 -16.70 -4.49 -8.45
C ALA A 254 -17.57 -4.19 -9.69
N ALA A 255 -18.59 -5.00 -9.94
CA ALA A 255 -19.53 -4.78 -11.05
C ALA A 255 -20.34 -3.50 -10.86
N LEU A 256 -20.86 -3.23 -9.67
CA LEU A 256 -21.58 -2.00 -9.37
C LEU A 256 -20.69 -0.76 -9.53
N GLN A 257 -19.48 -0.80 -8.98
CA GLN A 257 -18.50 0.28 -9.11
C GLN A 257 -18.09 0.50 -10.57
N LEU A 258 -17.95 -0.56 -11.37
CA LEU A 258 -17.71 -0.45 -12.81
C LEU A 258 -18.87 0.28 -13.52
N GLY A 259 -20.11 -0.05 -13.17
CA GLY A 259 -21.29 0.63 -13.71
C GLY A 259 -21.29 2.12 -13.41
N PHE A 260 -21.08 2.49 -12.13
CA PHE A 260 -20.97 3.90 -11.72
C PHE A 260 -19.79 4.62 -12.40
N HIS A 261 -18.65 3.95 -12.52
CA HIS A 261 -17.45 4.47 -13.17
C HIS A 261 -17.74 4.81 -14.64
N ILE A 262 -18.36 3.90 -15.40
CA ILE A 262 -18.74 4.16 -16.80
C ILE A 262 -19.77 5.29 -16.91
N GLN A 263 -20.77 5.34 -16.04
CA GLN A 263 -21.77 6.42 -16.05
C GLN A 263 -21.12 7.78 -15.87
N ARG A 264 -20.11 7.86 -14.98
CA ARG A 264 -19.47 9.12 -14.59
C ARG A 264 -18.36 9.54 -15.54
N PHE A 265 -17.50 8.62 -15.98
CA PHE A 265 -16.28 8.90 -16.73
C PHE A 265 -16.31 8.42 -18.18
N GLY A 266 -17.37 7.72 -18.58
CA GLY A 266 -17.49 7.13 -19.91
C GLY A 266 -16.82 5.77 -20.00
N PHE A 267 -16.93 5.17 -21.19
CA PHE A 267 -16.35 3.85 -21.47
C PHE A 267 -14.92 4.00 -22.00
N LEU A 268 -13.94 3.48 -21.25
CA LEU A 268 -12.50 3.56 -21.57
C LEU A 268 -11.87 2.18 -21.85
N MET A 269 -12.68 1.15 -22.08
CA MET A 269 -12.24 -0.23 -22.30
C MET A 269 -12.36 -0.66 -23.77
N SER A 270 -11.96 -1.88 -24.10
CA SER A 270 -11.99 -2.43 -25.46
C SER A 270 -13.34 -3.10 -25.79
N PRO A 271 -13.70 -3.27 -27.08
CA PRO A 271 -14.86 -4.08 -27.46
C PRO A 271 -14.81 -5.52 -26.94
N ALA A 272 -13.61 -6.10 -26.81
CA ALA A 272 -13.43 -7.44 -26.23
C ALA A 272 -13.85 -7.50 -24.75
N ASP A 273 -13.73 -6.39 -24.01
CA ASP A 273 -14.19 -6.28 -22.62
C ASP A 273 -15.72 -6.33 -22.52
N VAL A 274 -16.42 -5.75 -23.50
CA VAL A 274 -17.88 -5.81 -23.59
C VAL A 274 -18.36 -7.25 -23.81
N GLU A 275 -17.69 -7.99 -24.68
CA GLU A 275 -18.03 -9.40 -24.92
C GLU A 275 -17.73 -10.27 -23.69
N ARG A 276 -16.64 -10.00 -22.96
CA ARG A 276 -16.37 -10.65 -21.67
C ARG A 276 -17.47 -10.38 -20.63
N LEU A 277 -17.94 -9.14 -20.52
CA LEU A 277 -19.06 -8.78 -19.63
C LEU A 277 -20.37 -9.49 -20.00
N ARG A 278 -20.68 -9.56 -21.30
CA ARG A 278 -21.87 -10.25 -21.80
C ARG A 278 -21.82 -11.74 -21.48
N ALA A 279 -20.71 -12.40 -21.80
CA ALA A 279 -20.51 -13.81 -21.49
C ALA A 279 -20.60 -14.10 -19.98
N ALA A 280 -20.08 -13.20 -19.14
CA ALA A 280 -20.18 -13.32 -17.69
C ALA A 280 -21.61 -13.16 -17.18
N TRP A 281 -22.37 -12.21 -17.73
CA TRP A 281 -23.78 -12.02 -17.40
C TRP A 281 -24.63 -13.23 -17.80
N ASP A 282 -24.40 -13.81 -18.98
CA ASP A 282 -25.12 -15.00 -19.45
C ASP A 282 -24.89 -16.21 -18.52
N ARG A 283 -23.64 -16.38 -18.03
CA ARG A 283 -23.25 -17.46 -17.11
C ARG A 283 -23.60 -17.21 -15.64
N ALA A 284 -23.92 -15.97 -15.26
CA ALA A 284 -24.20 -15.63 -13.87
C ALA A 284 -25.50 -16.30 -13.39
N THR A 285 -25.35 -17.19 -12.41
CA THR A 285 -26.46 -17.92 -11.75
C THR A 285 -26.95 -17.19 -10.49
N GLU A 286 -26.06 -16.50 -9.78
CA GLU A 286 -26.39 -15.71 -8.59
C GLU A 286 -27.19 -14.45 -8.98
N ALA A 287 -28.34 -14.25 -8.35
CA ALA A 287 -29.27 -13.17 -8.69
C ALA A 287 -28.66 -11.77 -8.51
N GLU A 288 -27.89 -11.56 -7.43
CA GLU A 288 -27.22 -10.28 -7.14
C GLU A 288 -26.17 -9.95 -8.20
N MET A 289 -25.32 -10.93 -8.54
CA MET A 289 -24.28 -10.76 -9.55
C MET A 289 -24.89 -10.51 -10.94
N ARG A 290 -25.93 -11.26 -11.30
CA ARG A 290 -26.64 -11.07 -12.57
C ARG A 290 -27.26 -9.67 -12.66
N THR A 291 -27.80 -9.15 -11.56
CA THR A 291 -28.34 -7.79 -11.47
C THR A 291 -27.25 -6.74 -11.62
N ALA A 292 -26.13 -6.89 -10.90
CA ALA A 292 -25.00 -5.96 -10.98
C ALA A 292 -24.40 -5.89 -12.39
N LEU A 293 -24.17 -7.03 -13.04
CA LEU A 293 -23.68 -7.09 -14.42
C LEU A 293 -24.70 -6.53 -15.43
N SER A 294 -26.00 -6.74 -15.20
CA SER A 294 -27.05 -6.13 -16.03
C SER A 294 -27.00 -4.61 -15.99
N ALA A 295 -26.77 -4.03 -14.80
CA ALA A 295 -26.61 -2.58 -14.65
C ALA A 295 -25.41 -2.06 -15.47
N VAL A 296 -24.27 -2.75 -15.44
CA VAL A 296 -23.10 -2.40 -16.26
C VAL A 296 -23.44 -2.43 -17.75
N ILE A 297 -24.08 -3.52 -18.21
CA ILE A 297 -24.47 -3.69 -19.63
C ILE A 297 -25.44 -2.59 -20.06
N GLY A 298 -26.39 -2.20 -19.20
CA GLY A 298 -27.34 -1.13 -19.48
C GLY A 298 -26.67 0.23 -19.71
N VAL A 299 -25.63 0.53 -18.92
CA VAL A 299 -24.88 1.79 -19.01
C VAL A 299 -24.05 1.89 -20.29
N LEU A 300 -23.64 0.77 -20.89
CA LEU A 300 -22.91 0.74 -22.17
C LEU A 300 -23.75 1.23 -23.37
N ARG A 301 -24.97 1.72 -23.14
CA ARG A 301 -25.93 2.22 -24.15
C ARG A 301 -26.02 1.28 -25.36
N PRO A 302 -26.55 0.05 -25.16
CA PRO A 302 -26.79 -0.86 -26.28
C PRO A 302 -27.63 -0.16 -27.37
N LYS A 303 -27.33 -0.47 -28.64
CA LYS A 303 -28.12 0.03 -29.78
C LYS A 303 -29.60 -0.28 -29.54
N ALA A 304 -30.50 0.67 -29.81
CA ALA A 304 -31.95 0.53 -29.56
C ALA A 304 -32.55 -0.78 -30.11
N ALA A 305 -32.05 -1.27 -31.25
CA ALA A 305 -32.46 -2.55 -31.84
C ALA A 305 -32.14 -3.78 -30.96
N GLN A 306 -31.02 -3.77 -30.22
CA GLN A 306 -30.66 -4.84 -29.28
C GLN A 306 -31.51 -4.80 -28.00
N VAL A 307 -31.88 -3.60 -27.54
CA VAL A 307 -32.81 -3.44 -26.40
C VAL A 307 -34.21 -3.94 -26.79
N GLY A 308 -34.68 -3.59 -27.98
CA GLY A 308 -35.97 -4.05 -28.51
C GLY A 308 -36.05 -5.57 -28.63
N ARG A 309 -35.02 -6.23 -29.19
CA ARG A 309 -34.97 -7.71 -29.25
C ARG A 309 -35.01 -8.36 -27.87
N ARG A 310 -34.28 -7.82 -26.89
CA ARG A 310 -34.23 -8.38 -25.53
C ARG A 310 -35.53 -8.21 -24.75
N LEU A 311 -36.25 -7.10 -24.96
CA LEU A 311 -37.58 -6.90 -24.35
C LEU A 311 -38.59 -7.91 -24.91
N LEU A 312 -38.55 -8.16 -26.22
CA LEU A 312 -39.41 -9.16 -26.86
C LEU A 312 -39.10 -10.59 -26.37
N GLU A 313 -37.82 -10.94 -26.21
CA GLU A 313 -37.40 -12.24 -25.65
C GLU A 313 -37.79 -12.40 -24.17
N PHE A 314 -37.72 -11.33 -23.38
CA PHE A 314 -38.15 -11.33 -21.98
C PHE A 314 -39.67 -11.47 -21.83
N GLU A 315 -40.47 -10.77 -22.65
CA GLU A 315 -41.93 -10.94 -22.68
C GLU A 315 -42.33 -12.34 -23.13
N ALA A 316 -41.67 -12.89 -24.15
CA ALA A 316 -41.92 -14.25 -24.62
C ALA A 316 -41.64 -15.30 -23.52
N THR A 317 -40.61 -15.09 -22.70
CA THR A 317 -40.26 -15.99 -21.59
C THR A 317 -41.28 -15.91 -20.43
N ARG A 318 -41.84 -14.73 -20.15
CA ARG A 318 -42.95 -14.59 -19.18
C ARG A 318 -44.24 -15.24 -19.66
N LEU A 319 -44.57 -15.09 -20.95
CA LEU A 319 -45.79 -15.67 -21.53
C LEU A 319 -45.70 -17.20 -21.68
N ALA A 320 -44.48 -17.75 -21.78
CA ALA A 320 -44.25 -19.20 -21.87
C ALA A 320 -44.37 -19.95 -20.52
N SER A 321 -44.47 -19.25 -19.38
CA SER A 321 -44.69 -19.86 -18.07
C SER A 321 -46.09 -19.53 -17.54
N PRO A 322 -47.12 -20.36 -17.78
CA PRO A 322 -48.38 -20.22 -17.09
C PRO A 322 -48.20 -20.57 -15.59
N PRO A 323 -48.98 -19.97 -14.67
CA PRO A 323 -49.01 -20.43 -13.29
C PRO A 323 -49.51 -21.88 -13.28
N LYS A 324 -48.72 -22.80 -12.72
CA LYS A 324 -49.22 -24.14 -12.41
C LYS A 324 -50.22 -24.02 -11.24
N PRO A 325 -51.39 -24.68 -11.34
CA PRO A 325 -52.36 -24.73 -10.24
C PRO A 325 -51.83 -25.46 -9.01
#